data_AF-A0A848HM79-F1
#
_entry.id   AF-A0A848HM79-F1
#
_cell.length_a   1.000
_cell.length_b   1.000
_cell.length_c   1.000
_cell.angle_alpha   90.00
_cell.angle_beta   90.00
_cell.angle_gamma   90.00
#
_symmetry.space_group_name_H-M   'P 1'
#
loop_
_entity.id
_entity.type
_entity.pdbx_description
1 polymer ?
#
loop_
_entity_poly.entity_id
_entity_poly.type
_entity_poly.pdbx_seq_one_letter_code
_entity_poly.pdbx_strand_id
1 'polypeptide(L)'
;MKKSIHTSRWIWIGIGAIGVIAYTLLSRAAPVPGESCGLGMAPGTPGFAAAEERERAEVRKNGFLHVCEANLERYKISFEPMSRAYEDLAFPPVELARTPFSQFKSIGGMAEGVSKTKSRLYRGFQMPGGHIVTLFEHDMSADGTSISRNPADEPERINGMPARLSVLQAGAGDAISHLSWTEGRRYYELWIGANVAGSPLREQLFALASSLPRSSPACPNEIPPKEVVFGPDGMPVMEPPPASLTESEMKAYVDEFNRKNTPCRG
;
A
#
# COMPACT_ATOMS: atom_id res chain seq x y z
N MET A 1 17.61 78.92 -43.93
CA MET A 1 18.57 77.84 -43.63
C MET A 1 17.81 76.60 -43.20
N LYS A 2 18.13 75.47 -43.85
CA LYS A 2 18.02 74.06 -43.42
C LYS A 2 16.81 73.58 -42.59
N LYS A 3 16.08 72.66 -43.26
CA LYS A 3 15.70 71.30 -42.83
C LYS A 3 14.65 71.19 -41.70
N SER A 4 13.45 70.66 -41.96
CA SER A 4 13.07 69.30 -42.39
C SER A 4 12.66 68.39 -41.23
N ILE A 5 11.49 67.77 -41.45
CA ILE A 5 11.19 66.33 -41.30
C ILE A 5 10.69 65.88 -39.92
N HIS A 6 9.37 65.67 -39.83
CA HIS A 6 8.66 64.37 -39.77
C HIS A 6 8.88 63.60 -38.47
N THR A 7 7.82 63.16 -37.78
CA THR A 7 7.08 61.93 -38.11
C THR A 7 5.87 61.88 -37.14
N SER A 8 4.60 61.81 -37.55
CA SER A 8 3.90 60.77 -38.33
C SER A 8 3.79 59.43 -37.61
N ARG A 9 2.58 59.11 -37.12
CA ARG A 9 1.78 57.87 -37.35
C ARG A 9 0.64 57.79 -36.32
N TRP A 10 -0.63 58.00 -36.69
CA TRP A 10 -1.55 57.07 -37.40
C TRP A 10 -1.81 55.81 -36.55
N ILE A 11 -2.93 55.70 -35.81
CA ILE A 11 -4.34 55.38 -36.18
C ILE A 11 -4.53 53.97 -36.76
N TRP A 12 -5.62 53.33 -36.27
CA TRP A 12 -6.44 52.21 -36.78
C TRP A 12 -6.22 50.88 -36.03
N ILE A 13 -7.14 50.41 -35.17
CA ILE A 13 -8.54 49.96 -35.38
C ILE A 13 -8.65 48.77 -36.35
N GLY A 14 -9.22 47.67 -35.85
CA GLY A 14 -9.75 46.53 -36.62
C GLY A 14 -9.98 45.34 -35.70
N ILE A 15 -11.21 45.11 -35.18
CA ILE A 15 -12.20 44.12 -35.67
C ILE A 15 -11.61 42.69 -35.58
N GLY A 16 -12.09 41.74 -34.76
CA GLY A 16 -13.46 41.29 -34.53
C GLY A 16 -13.58 39.84 -35.01
N ALA A 17 -13.89 38.89 -34.12
CA ALA A 17 -14.40 37.53 -34.39
C ALA A 17 -14.87 36.94 -33.05
N ILE A 18 -16.17 36.81 -32.78
CA ILE A 18 -17.07 35.71 -33.17
C ILE A 18 -16.57 34.34 -32.70
N GLY A 19 -17.17 33.88 -31.59
CA GLY A 19 -17.77 32.56 -31.45
C GLY A 19 -16.89 31.31 -31.52
N VAL A 20 -16.48 30.81 -30.35
CA VAL A 20 -16.45 29.36 -30.04
C VAL A 20 -16.78 29.18 -28.55
N ILE A 21 -18.05 29.05 -28.22
CA ILE A 21 -18.47 28.34 -26.99
C ILE A 21 -18.64 26.89 -27.43
N ALA A 22 -17.55 26.13 -27.35
CA ALA A 22 -17.56 24.69 -27.52
C ALA A 22 -16.49 24.10 -26.60
N TYR A 23 -16.84 23.02 -25.92
CA TYR A 23 -15.97 22.15 -25.11
C TYR A 23 -15.66 22.54 -23.66
N THR A 24 -16.71 22.62 -22.83
CA THR A 24 -16.62 22.12 -21.44
C THR A 24 -17.79 21.19 -21.12
N LEU A 25 -18.17 20.34 -22.07
CA LEU A 25 -18.65 19.02 -21.69
C LEU A 25 -17.39 18.22 -21.39
N LEU A 26 -17.13 18.02 -20.10
CA LEU A 26 -16.29 16.93 -19.64
C LEU A 26 -16.70 15.70 -20.46
N SER A 27 -15.79 15.21 -21.29
CA SER A 27 -15.75 13.80 -21.63
C SER A 27 -15.52 13.04 -20.32
N ARG A 28 -16.55 12.93 -19.47
CA ARG A 28 -16.77 11.67 -18.78
C ARG A 28 -17.01 10.69 -19.91
N ALA A 29 -15.92 10.07 -20.38
CA ALA A 29 -16.04 8.88 -21.19
C ALA A 29 -17.06 8.00 -20.45
N ALA A 30 -18.19 7.73 -21.10
CA ALA A 30 -19.11 6.74 -20.59
C ALA A 30 -18.27 5.48 -20.32
N PRO A 31 -18.44 4.80 -19.17
CA PRO A 31 -17.71 3.58 -18.89
C PRO A 31 -17.88 2.67 -20.11
N VAL A 32 -16.76 2.21 -20.68
CA VAL A 32 -16.77 1.28 -21.80
C VAL A 32 -17.64 0.10 -21.37
N PRO A 33 -18.75 -0.19 -22.08
CA PRO A 33 -19.62 -1.30 -21.71
C PRO A 33 -18.80 -2.58 -21.82
N GLY A 34 -18.41 -3.17 -20.68
CA GLY A 34 -17.64 -4.41 -20.64
C GLY A 34 -16.37 -4.39 -19.79
N GLU A 35 -15.90 -3.24 -19.31
CA GLU A 35 -14.82 -3.21 -18.32
C GLU A 35 -15.39 -3.50 -16.92
N SER A 36 -15.33 -4.76 -16.53
CA SER A 36 -15.53 -5.17 -15.13
C SER A 36 -14.36 -4.65 -14.29
N CYS A 37 -14.39 -3.39 -13.89
CA CYS A 37 -13.45 -2.88 -12.89
C CYS A 37 -13.86 -3.38 -11.50
N GLY A 38 -12.90 -3.84 -10.68
CA GLY A 38 -13.17 -4.26 -9.31
C GLY A 38 -12.12 -5.19 -8.72
N LEU A 39 -12.25 -5.54 -7.44
CA LEU A 39 -11.40 -6.51 -6.73
C LEU A 39 -11.89 -7.97 -6.86
N GLY A 40 -12.71 -8.22 -7.88
CA GLY A 40 -13.35 -9.51 -8.10
C GLY A 40 -14.65 -9.74 -7.36
N MET A 41 -15.19 -10.95 -7.54
CA MET A 41 -16.43 -11.41 -6.91
C MET A 41 -16.15 -11.89 -5.49
N ALA A 42 -17.15 -11.84 -4.60
CA ALA A 42 -17.00 -12.38 -3.25
C ALA A 42 -16.85 -13.92 -3.27
N PRO A 43 -16.03 -14.52 -2.40
CA PRO A 43 -15.92 -15.98 -2.27
C PRO A 43 -17.29 -16.65 -2.10
N GLY A 44 -17.48 -17.80 -2.76
CA GLY A 44 -18.73 -18.56 -2.71
C GLY A 44 -19.87 -18.06 -3.61
N THR A 45 -19.70 -16.94 -4.31
CA THR A 45 -20.68 -16.48 -5.31
C THR A 45 -20.62 -17.33 -6.59
N PRO A 46 -21.77 -17.59 -7.27
CA PRO A 46 -21.76 -18.28 -8.56
C PRO A 46 -20.87 -17.55 -9.58
N GLY A 47 -19.89 -18.26 -10.14
CA GLY A 47 -18.93 -17.70 -11.08
C GLY A 47 -17.62 -17.18 -10.47
N PHE A 48 -17.45 -17.23 -9.14
CA PHE A 48 -16.23 -16.78 -8.44
C PHE A 48 -14.95 -17.38 -9.05
N ALA A 49 -14.86 -18.70 -9.19
CA ALA A 49 -13.65 -19.36 -9.73
C ALA A 49 -13.32 -18.93 -11.17
N ALA A 50 -14.34 -18.65 -11.99
CA ALA A 50 -14.16 -18.16 -13.35
C ALA A 50 -13.75 -16.67 -13.37
N ALA A 51 -14.20 -15.87 -12.40
CA ALA A 51 -13.73 -14.50 -12.23
C ALA A 51 -12.26 -14.46 -11.78
N GLU A 52 -11.92 -15.25 -10.76
CA GLU A 52 -10.54 -15.36 -10.26
C GLU A 52 -9.56 -15.82 -11.36
N GLU A 53 -9.93 -16.83 -12.16
CA GLU A 53 -9.07 -17.26 -13.26
C GLU A 53 -8.88 -16.18 -14.34
N ARG A 54 -9.91 -15.36 -14.61
CA ARG A 54 -9.78 -14.23 -15.54
C ARG A 54 -8.83 -13.17 -14.99
N GLU A 55 -8.93 -12.83 -13.72
CA GLU A 55 -8.02 -11.88 -13.06
C GLU A 55 -6.58 -12.40 -13.07
N ARG A 56 -6.37 -13.68 -12.74
CA ARG A 56 -5.04 -14.31 -12.82
C ARG A 56 -4.51 -14.29 -14.26
N ALA A 57 -5.34 -14.59 -15.25
CA ALA A 57 -4.95 -14.54 -16.65
C ALA A 57 -4.58 -13.11 -17.09
N GLU A 58 -5.31 -12.11 -16.62
CA GLU A 58 -5.03 -10.70 -16.89
C GLU A 58 -3.70 -10.27 -16.28
N VAL A 59 -3.45 -10.58 -15.02
CA VAL A 59 -2.16 -10.29 -14.35
C VAL A 59 -1.02 -11.01 -15.05
N ARG A 60 -1.19 -12.28 -15.45
CA ARG A 60 -0.15 -13.00 -16.23
C ARG A 60 0.13 -12.34 -17.58
N LYS A 61 -0.88 -11.78 -18.22
CA LYS A 61 -0.76 -11.14 -19.55
C LYS A 61 -0.16 -9.74 -19.47
N ASN A 62 -0.64 -8.92 -18.53
CA ASN A 62 -0.37 -7.49 -18.48
C ASN A 62 0.64 -7.11 -17.38
N GLY A 63 0.80 -7.95 -16.37
CA GLY A 63 1.58 -7.66 -15.15
C GLY A 63 0.84 -6.82 -14.11
N PHE A 64 -0.43 -6.49 -14.34
CA PHE A 64 -1.27 -5.69 -13.46
C PHE A 64 -2.75 -6.08 -13.61
N LEU A 65 -3.56 -5.66 -12.64
CA LEU A 65 -5.00 -5.85 -12.61
C LEU A 65 -5.72 -4.52 -12.86
N HIS A 66 -6.71 -4.50 -13.75
CA HIS A 66 -7.58 -3.35 -13.93
C HIS A 66 -8.59 -3.24 -12.78
N VAL A 67 -8.65 -2.08 -12.13
CA VAL A 67 -9.54 -1.82 -11.00
C VAL A 67 -10.30 -0.51 -11.17
N CYS A 68 -11.35 -0.31 -10.37
CA CYS A 68 -12.03 0.99 -10.35
C CYS A 68 -11.17 2.01 -9.59
N GLU A 69 -11.29 3.30 -9.92
CA GLU A 69 -10.59 4.39 -9.22
C GLU A 69 -10.83 4.35 -7.70
N ALA A 70 -12.05 4.01 -7.29
CA ALA A 70 -12.43 3.85 -5.87
C ALA A 70 -11.55 2.82 -5.12
N ASN A 71 -11.00 1.81 -5.80
CA ASN A 71 -10.10 0.84 -5.20
C ASN A 71 -8.70 1.43 -4.92
N LEU A 72 -8.33 2.51 -5.60
CA LEU A 72 -7.06 3.21 -5.41
C LEU A 72 -7.12 4.24 -4.28
N GLU A 73 -8.31 4.72 -3.90
CA GLU A 73 -8.50 5.73 -2.85
C GLU A 73 -7.87 5.34 -1.50
N ARG A 74 -7.86 4.05 -1.16
CA ARG A 74 -7.26 3.56 0.10
C ARG A 74 -5.76 3.85 0.24
N TYR A 75 -5.08 4.15 -0.87
CA TYR A 75 -3.66 4.46 -0.90
C TYR A 75 -3.37 5.96 -0.83
N LYS A 76 -4.41 6.81 -0.81
CA LYS A 76 -4.29 8.26 -0.64
C LYS A 76 -4.24 8.60 0.85
N ILE A 77 -3.04 8.56 1.41
CA ILE A 77 -2.80 8.87 2.83
C ILE A 77 -2.64 10.38 3.03
N SER A 78 -3.36 10.91 4.02
CA SER A 78 -3.16 12.28 4.49
C SER A 78 -2.06 12.29 5.55
N PHE A 79 -0.90 12.83 5.21
CA PHE A 79 0.25 12.87 6.11
C PHE A 79 0.22 14.10 7.02
N GLU A 80 0.69 13.91 8.25
CA GLU A 80 0.97 14.96 9.21
C GLU A 80 2.49 15.09 9.47
N PRO A 81 2.97 16.13 10.17
CA PRO A 81 4.38 16.22 10.54
C PRO A 81 4.84 14.95 11.27
N MET A 82 6.01 14.43 10.88
CA MET A 82 6.56 13.16 11.40
C MET A 82 6.61 13.09 12.93
N SER A 83 6.85 14.22 13.61
CA SER A 83 6.89 14.27 15.08
C SER A 83 5.56 13.91 15.73
N ARG A 84 4.42 14.21 15.10
CA ARG A 84 3.09 13.81 15.59
C ARG A 84 2.80 12.35 15.32
N ALA A 85 3.16 11.86 14.14
CA ALA A 85 3.00 10.45 13.80
C ALA A 85 3.80 9.53 14.74
N TYR A 86 4.91 10.01 15.30
CA TYR A 86 5.73 9.24 16.26
C TYR A 86 5.24 9.34 17.70
N GLU A 87 4.29 10.22 18.00
CA GLU A 87 3.76 10.39 19.34
C GLU A 87 3.01 9.12 19.78
N ASP A 88 3.40 8.56 20.93
CA ASP A 88 2.89 7.31 21.52
C ASP A 88 3.00 6.07 20.61
N LEU A 89 3.92 6.06 19.64
CA LEU A 89 4.15 4.89 18.81
C LEU A 89 4.66 3.74 19.67
N ALA A 90 4.03 2.57 19.55
CA ALA A 90 4.28 1.44 20.43
C ALA A 90 5.51 0.60 20.02
N PHE A 91 6.25 1.04 19.01
CA PHE A 91 7.40 0.33 18.47
C PHE A 91 8.42 1.32 17.89
N PRO A 92 9.71 0.96 17.83
CA PRO A 92 10.71 1.75 17.12
C PRO A 92 10.56 1.56 15.59
N PRO A 93 10.35 2.64 14.81
CA PRO A 93 10.39 2.58 13.35
C PRO A 93 11.76 2.17 12.84
N VAL A 94 11.85 1.57 11.65
CA VAL A 94 13.16 1.30 11.05
C VAL A 94 13.90 2.60 10.71
N GLU A 95 15.20 2.61 11.03
CA GLU A 95 16.10 3.73 10.76
C GLU A 95 16.39 3.84 9.26
N LEU A 96 16.19 5.03 8.70
CA LEU A 96 16.31 5.27 7.25
C LEU A 96 17.51 6.13 6.88
N ALA A 97 18.25 6.67 7.86
CA ALA A 97 19.37 7.58 7.60
C ALA A 97 20.48 6.98 6.73
N ARG A 98 20.61 5.64 6.67
CA ARG A 98 21.63 4.93 5.88
C ARG A 98 21.06 4.15 4.69
N THR A 99 19.83 4.47 4.29
CA THR A 99 19.15 3.84 3.15
C THR A 99 18.90 4.88 2.05
N PRO A 100 18.54 4.48 0.83
CA PRO A 100 18.19 5.43 -0.23
C PRO A 100 17.04 6.38 0.13
N PHE A 101 16.18 6.03 1.11
CA PHE A 101 15.13 6.92 1.61
C PHE A 101 15.68 8.24 2.17
N SER A 102 16.92 8.25 2.67
CA SER A 102 17.59 9.48 3.14
C SER A 102 17.77 10.54 2.06
N GLN A 103 17.70 10.16 0.79
CA GLN A 103 17.79 11.08 -0.36
C GLN A 103 16.44 11.67 -0.76
N PHE A 104 15.34 11.17 -0.19
CA PHE A 104 13.99 11.60 -0.55
C PHE A 104 13.50 12.69 0.38
N LYS A 105 12.66 13.58 -0.15
CA LYS A 105 12.01 14.58 0.68
C LYS A 105 10.89 13.90 1.47
N SER A 106 10.98 13.89 2.80
CA SER A 106 9.87 13.44 3.64
C SER A 106 8.67 14.37 3.47
N ILE A 107 7.48 13.78 3.26
CA ILE A 107 6.21 14.52 3.18
C ILE A 107 5.37 14.36 4.46
N GLY A 108 5.87 13.59 5.43
CA GLY A 108 5.21 13.38 6.72
C GLY A 108 4.93 11.90 7.01
N GLY A 109 4.15 11.67 8.06
CA GLY A 109 3.77 10.34 8.52
C GLY A 109 2.34 10.30 9.02
N MET A 110 1.84 9.11 9.30
CA MET A 110 0.56 8.86 9.95
C MET A 110 0.70 7.57 10.76
N ALA A 111 0.30 7.58 12.03
CA ALA A 111 0.25 6.36 12.83
C ALA A 111 -1.19 5.89 13.00
N GLU A 112 -1.37 4.57 12.95
CA GLU A 112 -2.66 3.94 13.19
C GLU A 112 -2.58 2.97 14.37
N GLY A 113 -3.70 2.86 15.07
CA GLY A 113 -3.86 1.92 16.18
C GLY A 113 -4.56 0.65 15.76
N VAL A 114 -4.06 -0.49 16.24
CA VAL A 114 -4.89 -1.68 16.39
C VAL A 114 -5.40 -1.70 17.82
N SER A 115 -6.72 -1.66 18.00
CA SER A 115 -7.37 -1.41 19.28
C SER A 115 -6.90 -0.08 19.91
N LYS A 116 -6.06 -0.12 20.96
CA LYS A 116 -5.52 1.06 21.64
C LYS A 116 -4.02 1.25 21.43
N THR A 117 -3.38 0.36 20.68
CA THR A 117 -1.93 0.35 20.49
C THR A 117 -1.59 0.92 19.13
N LYS A 118 -0.85 2.04 19.08
CA LYS A 118 -0.31 2.60 17.83
C LYS A 118 0.82 1.72 17.30
N SER A 119 0.45 0.62 16.64
CA SER A 119 1.35 -0.42 16.13
C SER A 119 1.62 -0.30 14.62
N ARG A 120 1.04 0.70 13.96
CA ARG A 120 1.17 0.94 12.52
C ARG A 120 1.68 2.34 12.23
N LEU A 121 2.53 2.45 11.22
CA LEU A 121 3.13 3.70 10.81
C LEU A 121 3.24 3.77 9.28
N TYR A 122 2.68 4.81 8.70
CA TYR A 122 2.89 5.23 7.32
C TYR A 122 3.91 6.37 7.30
N ARG A 123 4.86 6.32 6.37
CA ARG A 123 5.85 7.36 6.10
C ARG A 123 5.86 7.67 4.62
N GLY A 124 5.52 8.91 4.28
CA GLY A 124 5.51 9.36 2.89
C GLY A 124 6.83 10.02 2.50
N PHE A 125 7.27 9.76 1.28
CA PHE A 125 8.46 10.36 0.68
C PHE A 125 8.21 10.76 -0.77
N GLN A 126 8.73 11.92 -1.17
CA GLN A 126 8.79 12.35 -2.55
C GLN A 126 10.16 11.99 -3.14
N MET A 127 10.15 11.15 -4.17
CA MET A 127 11.33 10.71 -4.91
C MET A 127 11.81 11.82 -5.88
N PRO A 128 13.09 11.81 -6.31
CA PRO A 128 13.63 12.76 -7.28
C PRO A 128 12.88 12.82 -8.62
N GLY A 129 12.21 11.73 -9.02
CA GLY A 129 11.36 11.67 -10.22
C GLY A 129 9.93 12.21 -10.03
N GLY A 130 9.62 12.82 -8.87
CA GLY A 130 8.30 13.36 -8.56
C GLY A 130 7.29 12.34 -8.03
N HIS A 131 7.57 11.04 -8.14
CA HIS A 131 6.75 9.99 -7.56
C HIS A 131 6.69 10.08 -6.03
N ILE A 132 5.53 9.76 -5.48
CA ILE A 132 5.35 9.55 -4.04
C ILE A 132 5.49 8.06 -3.74
N VAL A 133 6.37 7.74 -2.81
CA VAL A 133 6.49 6.41 -2.21
C VAL A 133 6.03 6.48 -0.76
N THR A 134 5.22 5.52 -0.35
CA THR A 134 4.79 5.34 1.04
C THR A 134 5.42 4.07 1.59
N LEU A 135 6.10 4.18 2.72
CA LEU A 135 6.53 3.03 3.52
C LEU A 135 5.56 2.84 4.67
N PHE A 136 4.98 1.65 4.74
CA PHE A 136 4.16 1.21 5.85
C PHE A 136 4.90 0.17 6.68
N GLU A 137 4.78 0.30 7.99
CA GLU A 137 5.30 -0.62 8.98
C GLU A 137 4.19 -0.99 9.97
N HIS A 138 4.03 -2.28 10.24
CA HIS A 138 3.16 -2.79 11.28
C HIS A 138 3.93 -3.73 12.19
N ASP A 139 4.16 -3.31 13.44
CA ASP A 139 4.76 -4.17 14.46
C ASP A 139 3.69 -5.00 15.15
N MET A 140 3.55 -6.24 14.69
CA MET A 140 2.58 -7.19 15.24
C MET A 140 2.93 -7.62 16.67
N SER A 141 4.19 -7.47 17.10
CA SER A 141 4.57 -7.77 18.48
C SER A 141 4.11 -6.71 19.47
N ALA A 142 3.79 -5.50 19.01
CA ALA A 142 3.24 -4.46 19.87
C ALA A 142 1.75 -4.69 20.20
N ASP A 143 0.99 -5.24 19.25
CA ASP A 143 -0.46 -5.37 19.36
C ASP A 143 -0.98 -6.83 19.43
N GLY A 144 -0.09 -7.82 19.35
CA GLY A 144 -0.43 -9.24 19.44
C GLY A 144 -1.11 -9.78 18.18
N THR A 145 -1.21 -8.99 17.10
CA THR A 145 -1.83 -9.47 15.86
C THR A 145 -0.94 -10.46 15.12
N SER A 146 -1.50 -11.09 14.10
CA SER A 146 -0.80 -12.02 13.23
C SER A 146 -1.36 -11.89 11.82
N ILE A 147 -0.48 -12.01 10.82
CA ILE A 147 -0.87 -12.09 9.42
C ILE A 147 -0.49 -13.46 8.90
N SER A 148 -1.46 -14.15 8.30
CA SER A 148 -1.24 -15.39 7.55
C SER A 148 -1.09 -15.05 6.08
N ARG A 149 -0.09 -15.62 5.43
CA ARG A 149 0.21 -15.38 4.01
C ARG A 149 0.32 -16.73 3.32
N ASN A 150 -0.35 -16.88 2.18
CA ASN A 150 -0.24 -18.07 1.37
C ASN A 150 1.03 -17.96 0.50
N PRO A 151 2.04 -18.84 0.66
CA PRO A 151 3.28 -18.74 -0.10
C PRO A 151 3.10 -18.79 -1.62
N ALA A 152 2.01 -19.39 -2.11
CA ALA A 152 1.69 -19.43 -3.54
C ALA A 152 1.39 -18.04 -4.12
N ASP A 153 0.92 -17.10 -3.29
CA ASP A 153 0.61 -15.72 -3.68
C ASP A 153 1.83 -14.78 -3.55
N GLU A 154 2.99 -15.34 -3.23
CA GLU A 154 4.22 -14.61 -2.93
C GLU A 154 5.40 -15.06 -3.81
N PRO A 155 5.32 -14.84 -5.13
CA PRO A 155 6.37 -15.26 -6.05
C PRO A 155 7.66 -14.43 -5.90
N GLU A 156 7.56 -13.25 -5.28
CA GLU A 156 8.66 -12.28 -5.18
C GLU A 156 9.54 -12.53 -3.96
N ARG A 157 10.75 -11.96 -3.94
CA ARG A 157 11.66 -12.06 -2.79
C ARG A 157 12.25 -10.71 -2.42
N ILE A 158 12.24 -10.39 -1.13
CA ILE A 158 12.94 -9.24 -0.53
C ILE A 158 13.90 -9.77 0.53
N ASN A 159 15.20 -9.57 0.33
CA ASN A 159 16.24 -10.14 1.20
C ASN A 159 16.07 -11.64 1.48
N GLY A 160 15.61 -12.39 0.47
CA GLY A 160 15.35 -13.83 0.56
C GLY A 160 13.99 -14.22 1.15
N MET A 161 13.21 -13.27 1.68
CA MET A 161 11.90 -13.55 2.26
C MET A 161 10.78 -13.48 1.21
N PRO A 162 9.73 -14.31 1.34
CA PRO A 162 8.53 -14.22 0.49
C PRO A 162 7.94 -12.81 0.49
N ALA A 163 7.60 -12.34 -0.70
CA ALA A 163 6.99 -11.05 -0.91
C ALA A 163 5.93 -11.13 -2.01
N ARG A 164 4.99 -10.20 -1.98
CA ARG A 164 3.94 -10.05 -2.99
C ARG A 164 4.00 -8.65 -3.58
N LEU A 165 4.15 -8.57 -4.90
CA LEU A 165 3.86 -7.36 -5.65
C LEU A 165 2.44 -7.45 -6.23
N SER A 166 1.63 -6.42 -6.03
CA SER A 166 0.34 -6.24 -6.68
C SER A 166 0.31 -4.88 -7.37
N VAL A 167 0.03 -4.89 -8.67
CA VAL A 167 -0.06 -3.67 -9.48
C VAL A 167 -1.51 -3.50 -9.89
N LEU A 168 -2.10 -2.37 -9.51
CA LEU A 168 -3.49 -2.03 -9.75
C LEU A 168 -3.52 -0.79 -10.66
N GLN A 169 -4.28 -0.84 -11.74
CA GLN A 169 -4.42 0.28 -12.68
C GLN A 169 -5.88 0.58 -12.97
N ALA A 170 -6.25 1.86 -12.94
CA ALA A 170 -7.54 2.36 -13.37
C ALA A 170 -7.48 2.84 -14.83
N GLY A 171 -8.64 2.91 -15.50
CA GLY A 171 -8.75 3.29 -16.91
C GLY A 171 -8.23 4.69 -17.26
N ALA A 172 -8.19 5.61 -16.28
CA ALA A 172 -7.65 6.98 -16.45
C ALA A 172 -6.11 7.06 -16.41
N GLY A 173 -5.41 5.94 -16.24
CA GLY A 173 -3.95 5.88 -16.11
C GLY A 173 -3.44 5.98 -14.68
N ASP A 174 -4.31 6.24 -13.70
CA ASP A 174 -3.99 6.16 -12.29
C ASP A 174 -3.63 4.72 -11.92
N ALA A 175 -2.54 4.54 -11.18
CA ALA A 175 -2.06 3.22 -10.80
C ALA A 175 -1.33 3.24 -9.46
N ILE A 176 -1.42 2.14 -8.75
CA ILE A 176 -0.65 1.85 -7.54
C ILE A 176 0.11 0.54 -7.74
N SER A 177 1.39 0.56 -7.42
CA SER A 177 2.16 -0.66 -7.22
C SER A 177 2.43 -0.85 -5.72
N HIS A 178 1.99 -1.99 -5.21
CA HIS A 178 2.01 -2.35 -3.80
C HIS A 178 2.89 -3.58 -3.60
N LEU A 179 4.03 -3.40 -2.95
CA LEU A 179 4.94 -4.47 -2.58
C LEU A 179 4.80 -4.72 -1.08
N SER A 180 4.60 -5.97 -0.65
CA SER A 180 4.47 -6.31 0.77
C SER A 180 5.24 -7.58 1.14
N TRP A 181 5.78 -7.62 2.36
CA TRP A 181 6.53 -8.75 2.91
C TRP A 181 6.54 -8.69 4.45
N THR A 182 6.98 -9.76 5.10
CA THR A 182 7.07 -9.84 6.57
C THR A 182 8.49 -10.23 6.98
N GLU A 183 9.09 -9.50 7.93
CA GLU A 183 10.36 -9.86 8.59
C GLU A 183 10.11 -10.11 10.08
N GLY A 184 10.14 -11.37 10.51
CA GLY A 184 9.82 -11.73 11.89
C GLY A 184 8.40 -11.27 12.26
N ARG A 185 8.29 -10.34 13.22
CA ARG A 185 7.01 -9.74 13.67
C ARG A 185 6.72 -8.39 13.04
N ARG A 186 7.49 -7.95 12.05
CA ARG A 186 7.27 -6.69 11.34
C ARG A 186 6.69 -6.97 9.95
N TYR A 187 5.50 -6.46 9.70
CA TYR A 187 4.91 -6.44 8.37
C TYR A 187 5.23 -5.11 7.68
N TYR A 188 5.65 -5.19 6.43
CA TYR A 188 6.04 -4.04 5.62
C TYR A 188 5.21 -3.95 4.35
N GLU A 189 4.96 -2.72 3.94
CA GLU A 189 4.50 -2.43 2.59
C GLU A 189 5.23 -1.22 2.01
N LEU A 190 5.50 -1.26 0.71
CA LEU A 190 5.88 -0.11 -0.10
C LEU A 190 4.83 0.15 -1.17
N TRP A 191 4.37 1.39 -1.26
CA TRP A 191 3.41 1.84 -2.26
C TRP A 191 4.04 2.89 -3.13
N ILE A 192 3.90 2.79 -4.44
CA ILE A 192 4.26 3.87 -5.36
C ILE A 192 3.07 4.17 -6.27
N GLY A 193 2.78 5.47 -6.44
CA GLY A 193 1.77 5.98 -7.36
C GLY A 193 2.17 5.87 -8.81
N ALA A 194 2.40 4.65 -9.29
CA ALA A 194 2.76 4.33 -10.67
C ALA A 194 2.49 2.85 -10.95
N ASN A 195 2.27 2.53 -12.23
CA ASN A 195 2.35 1.16 -12.72
C ASN A 195 3.84 0.81 -12.92
N VAL A 196 4.34 -0.20 -12.19
CA VAL A 196 5.72 -0.69 -12.33
C VAL A 196 5.87 -1.89 -13.26
N ALA A 197 4.77 -2.46 -13.78
CA ALA A 197 4.82 -3.55 -14.74
C ALA A 197 5.57 -3.13 -16.01
N GLY A 198 6.65 -3.84 -16.34
CA GLY A 198 7.50 -3.52 -17.50
C GLY A 198 8.28 -2.21 -17.39
N SER A 199 8.40 -1.61 -16.20
CA SER A 199 9.07 -0.33 -15.96
C SER A 199 10.32 -0.48 -15.08
N PRO A 200 11.38 0.33 -15.27
CA PRO A 200 12.55 0.34 -14.38
C PRO A 200 12.20 0.72 -12.93
N LEU A 201 11.04 1.33 -12.68
CA LEU A 201 10.54 1.60 -11.33
C LEU A 201 10.34 0.32 -10.51
N ARG A 202 10.12 -0.83 -11.14
CA ARG A 202 10.01 -2.11 -10.44
C ARG A 202 11.30 -2.44 -9.71
N GLU A 203 12.44 -2.36 -10.39
CA GLU A 203 13.74 -2.65 -9.79
C GLU A 203 14.07 -1.66 -8.68
N GLN A 204 13.74 -0.39 -8.86
CA GLN A 204 13.91 0.64 -7.83
C GLN A 204 13.06 0.36 -6.59
N LEU A 205 11.80 -0.06 -6.76
CA LEU A 205 10.91 -0.42 -5.65
C LEU A 205 11.47 -1.60 -4.85
N PHE A 206 11.99 -2.62 -5.53
CA PHE A 206 12.62 -3.78 -4.88
C PHE A 206 13.95 -3.43 -4.19
N ALA A 207 14.75 -2.55 -4.79
CA ALA A 207 15.97 -2.05 -4.19
C ALA A 207 15.67 -1.23 -2.92
N LEU A 208 14.62 -0.41 -2.94
CA LEU A 208 14.16 0.32 -1.76
C LEU A 208 13.73 -0.64 -0.64
N ALA A 209 12.90 -1.63 -0.95
CA ALA A 209 12.47 -2.64 0.02
C ALA A 209 13.66 -3.42 0.60
N SER A 210 14.60 -3.84 -0.25
CA SER A 210 15.78 -4.62 0.17
C SER A 210 16.78 -3.78 0.97
N SER A 211 16.74 -2.45 0.84
CA SER A 211 17.63 -1.55 1.59
C SER A 211 17.24 -1.32 3.05
N LEU A 212 16.02 -1.72 3.45
CA LEU A 212 15.58 -1.52 4.82
C LEU A 212 16.47 -2.33 5.79
N PRO A 213 16.94 -1.72 6.89
CA PRO A 213 17.63 -2.48 7.92
C PRO A 213 16.63 -3.41 8.63
N ARG A 214 17.17 -4.44 9.28
CA ARG A 214 16.35 -5.34 10.10
C ARG A 214 15.63 -4.56 11.18
N SER A 215 14.33 -4.77 11.31
CA SER A 215 13.55 -4.27 12.45
C SER A 215 13.89 -5.02 13.73
N SER A 216 13.82 -4.30 14.85
CA SER A 216 13.73 -4.91 16.17
C SER A 216 12.26 -5.00 16.58
N PRO A 217 11.77 -6.15 17.07
CA PRO A 217 10.40 -6.25 17.58
C PRO A 217 10.23 -5.34 18.81
N ALA A 218 9.07 -4.71 18.94
CA ALA A 218 8.70 -3.98 20.14
C ALA A 218 8.78 -4.87 21.39
N CYS A 219 8.34 -6.14 21.27
CA CYS A 219 8.21 -7.06 22.39
C CYS A 219 8.98 -8.35 22.08
N PRO A 220 10.30 -8.41 22.37
CA PRO A 220 11.18 -9.50 21.93
C PRO A 220 10.90 -10.85 22.60
N ASN A 221 10.21 -10.85 23.74
CA ASN A 221 9.83 -12.05 24.49
C ASN A 221 8.40 -12.53 24.18
N GLU A 222 7.70 -11.86 23.27
CA GLU A 222 6.39 -12.32 22.80
C GLU A 222 6.54 -13.70 22.15
N ILE A 223 5.66 -14.63 22.50
CA ILE A 223 5.59 -15.93 21.85
C ILE A 223 4.94 -15.73 20.47
N PRO A 224 5.63 -16.01 19.35
CA PRO A 224 5.03 -15.87 18.04
C PRO A 224 3.78 -16.75 17.93
N PRO A 225 2.73 -16.29 17.23
CA PRO A 225 1.55 -17.10 16.96
C PRO A 225 1.95 -18.39 16.24
N LYS A 226 1.22 -19.49 16.50
CA LYS A 226 1.42 -20.75 15.79
C LYS A 226 1.31 -20.52 14.28
N GLU A 227 2.13 -21.24 13.52
CA GLU A 227 2.04 -21.25 12.07
C GLU A 227 0.65 -21.70 11.63
N VAL A 228 0.06 -20.96 10.68
CA VAL A 228 -1.27 -21.26 10.17
C VAL A 228 -1.15 -22.34 9.10
N VAL A 229 -1.88 -23.44 9.32
CA VAL A 229 -2.04 -24.49 8.32
C VAL A 229 -3.16 -24.07 7.37
N PHE A 230 -2.90 -24.10 6.07
CA PHE A 230 -3.92 -23.81 5.05
C PHE A 230 -4.59 -25.10 4.58
N GLY A 231 -5.91 -25.06 4.47
CA GLY A 231 -6.73 -26.14 3.93
C GLY A 231 -6.64 -26.23 2.40
N PRO A 232 -7.24 -27.27 1.80
CA PRO A 232 -7.31 -27.41 0.34
C PRO A 232 -8.05 -26.28 -0.38
N ASP A 233 -8.89 -25.54 0.35
CA ASP A 233 -9.61 -24.35 -0.10
C ASP A 233 -8.79 -23.06 -0.01
N GLY A 234 -7.53 -23.15 0.44
CA GLY A 234 -6.64 -21.99 0.64
C GLY A 234 -6.98 -21.16 1.88
N MET A 235 -7.91 -21.62 2.72
CA MET A 235 -8.30 -20.92 3.95
C MET A 235 -7.52 -21.44 5.16
N PRO A 236 -7.25 -20.60 6.18
CA PRO A 236 -6.71 -21.05 7.46
C PRO A 236 -7.57 -22.16 8.10
N VAL A 237 -6.95 -23.29 8.45
CA VAL A 237 -7.58 -24.33 9.24
C VAL A 237 -7.64 -23.84 10.69
N MET A 238 -8.85 -23.56 11.18
CA MET A 238 -9.05 -23.24 12.59
C MET A 238 -9.03 -24.53 13.41
N GLU A 239 -8.12 -24.63 14.40
CA GLU A 239 -8.18 -25.69 15.41
C GLU A 239 -9.53 -25.57 16.14
N PRO A 240 -10.35 -26.64 16.20
CA PRO A 240 -11.59 -26.58 16.97
C PRO A 240 -11.25 -26.34 18.44
N PRO A 241 -12.05 -25.52 19.16
CA PRO A 241 -11.83 -25.35 20.58
C PRO A 241 -11.95 -26.72 21.28
N PRO A 242 -11.12 -26.99 22.30
CA PRO A 242 -11.21 -28.24 23.05
C PRO A 242 -12.62 -28.42 23.61
N ALA A 243 -13.19 -29.62 23.40
CA ALA A 243 -14.60 -29.91 23.71
C ALA A 243 -14.95 -29.83 25.20
N SER A 244 -13.95 -30.00 26.07
CA SER A 244 -14.05 -29.78 27.51
C SER A 244 -12.66 -29.44 28.04
N LEU A 245 -12.55 -28.38 28.84
CA LEU A 245 -11.34 -28.00 29.55
C LEU A 245 -11.49 -28.39 31.02
N THR A 246 -10.52 -29.11 31.57
CA THR A 246 -10.34 -29.24 33.02
C THR A 246 -10.03 -27.87 33.63
N GLU A 247 -10.17 -27.72 34.95
CA GLU A 247 -9.88 -26.45 35.64
C GLU A 247 -8.42 -25.99 35.43
N SER A 248 -7.47 -26.93 35.38
CA SER A 248 -6.06 -26.66 35.04
C SER A 248 -5.87 -26.20 33.60
N GLU A 249 -6.61 -26.77 32.65
CA GLU A 249 -6.54 -26.38 31.24
C GLU A 249 -7.25 -25.06 30.99
N MET A 250 -8.33 -24.76 31.72
CA MET A 250 -8.99 -23.46 31.70
C MET A 250 -8.05 -22.37 32.23
N LYS A 251 -7.34 -22.63 33.32
CA LYS A 251 -6.33 -21.71 33.83
C LYS A 251 -5.21 -21.47 32.83
N ALA A 252 -4.67 -22.54 32.23
CA ALA A 252 -3.65 -22.42 31.20
C ALA A 252 -4.16 -21.65 29.97
N TYR A 253 -5.41 -21.87 29.56
CA TYR A 253 -6.05 -21.16 28.45
C TYR A 253 -6.21 -19.66 28.75
N VAL A 254 -6.65 -19.31 29.96
CA VAL A 254 -6.77 -17.91 30.40
C VAL A 254 -5.40 -17.25 30.53
N ASP A 255 -4.40 -17.95 31.06
CA ASP A 255 -3.03 -17.44 31.16
C ASP A 255 -2.41 -17.23 29.77
N GLU A 256 -2.63 -18.15 28.83
CA GLU A 256 -2.22 -18.02 27.43
C GLU A 256 -2.97 -16.87 26.72
N PHE A 257 -4.27 -16.76 26.92
CA PHE A 257 -5.10 -15.68 26.40
C PHE A 257 -4.64 -14.32 26.91
N ASN A 258 -4.40 -14.20 28.22
CA ASN A 258 -3.89 -12.96 28.82
C ASN A 258 -2.50 -12.62 28.29
N ARG A 259 -1.59 -13.60 28.16
CA ARG A 259 -0.25 -13.40 27.60
C ARG A 259 -0.30 -12.93 26.14
N LYS A 260 -1.17 -13.51 25.31
CA LYS A 260 -1.38 -13.09 23.91
C LYS A 260 -1.96 -11.69 23.80
N ASN A 261 -2.85 -11.31 24.72
CA ASN A 261 -3.51 -10.00 24.72
C ASN A 261 -2.74 -8.91 25.49
N THR A 262 -1.60 -9.25 26.10
CA THR A 262 -0.65 -8.29 26.67
C THR A 262 0.79 -8.61 26.20
N PRO A 263 1.10 -8.35 24.91
CA PRO A 263 2.32 -8.83 24.25
C PRO A 263 3.64 -8.41 24.92
N CYS A 264 3.58 -7.39 25.78
CA CYS A 264 4.73 -6.71 26.37
C CYS A 264 4.75 -6.78 27.90
N ARG A 265 3.88 -7.59 28.54
CA ARG A 265 4.00 -7.91 29.97
C ARG A 265 4.77 -9.22 30.13
N GLY A 266 6.08 -9.10 30.33
CA GLY A 266 6.92 -10.14 30.91
C GLY A 266 6.70 -10.28 32.42
#